data_AF-A0A537YYF0-F1
#
_entry.id   AF-A0A537YYF0-F1
#
_cell.length_a   1.000
_cell.length_b   1.000
_cell.length_c   1.000
_cell.angle_alpha   90.00
_cell.angle_beta   90.00
_cell.angle_gamma   90.00
#
_symmetry.space_group_name_H-M   'P 1'
#
loop_
_entity.id
_entity.type
_entity.pdbx_description
1 polymer ?
#
loop_
_entity_poly.entity_id
_entity_poly.type
_entity_poly.pdbx_seq_one_letter_code
_entity_poly.pdbx_strand_id
1 'polypeptide(L)'
;MTGVAGVLALVLAETVAGAAALTWISPLWNETKRSYFTLWTVLASLLFAWPAWFATSSAAVPGDSTGRWVTELALVIAVLGTVAAGVFLLRRPTVGRIVGLVSLPVSVAVLAVMAATGRQGYLVSLFQLAAGAAFLGAAYDGLFLGHWYLTDRKLTRRPIGRATLMLIVASVVEMAAATLLIAIVVRAALRGERAAAEQSATGFYYLAVVTAFTAEIAVRTRFLPG
;
A
#
# COMPACT_ATOMS: atom_id res chain seq x y z
N MET A 1 -3.37 -17.70 -3.44
CA MET A 1 -3.60 -16.73 -4.56
C MET A 1 -2.43 -16.78 -5.53
N THR A 2 -2.68 -16.84 -6.84
CA THR A 2 -1.63 -16.97 -7.85
C THR A 2 -1.87 -16.08 -9.07
N GLY A 3 -0.82 -15.83 -9.84
CA GLY A 3 -0.91 -15.09 -11.11
C GLY A 3 -1.03 -13.58 -10.94
N VAL A 4 -1.27 -12.89 -12.06
CA VAL A 4 -1.33 -11.42 -12.14
C VAL A 4 -2.42 -10.84 -11.22
N ALA A 5 -3.57 -11.51 -11.14
CA ALA A 5 -4.66 -11.10 -10.25
C ALA A 5 -4.25 -11.15 -8.77
N GLY A 6 -3.42 -12.13 -8.36
CA GLY A 6 -2.90 -12.22 -7.00
C GLY A 6 -1.95 -11.07 -6.67
N VAL A 7 -1.07 -10.68 -7.61
CA VAL A 7 -0.18 -9.52 -7.43
C VAL A 7 -0.99 -8.23 -7.33
N LEU A 8 -1.97 -8.05 -8.23
CA LEU A 8 -2.85 -6.90 -8.20
C LEU A 8 -3.63 -6.82 -6.87
N ALA A 9 -4.10 -7.96 -6.35
CA ALA A 9 -4.77 -8.02 -5.06
C ALA A 9 -3.88 -7.55 -3.91
N LEU A 10 -2.59 -7.92 -3.89
CA LEU A 10 -1.64 -7.46 -2.88
C LEU A 10 -1.47 -5.94 -2.92
N VAL A 11 -1.16 -5.39 -4.10
CA VAL A 11 -0.93 -3.94 -4.27
C VAL A 11 -2.17 -3.15 -3.86
N LEU A 12 -3.37 -3.60 -4.25
CA LEU A 12 -4.62 -2.92 -3.89
C LEU A 12 -4.93 -3.06 -2.39
N ALA A 13 -4.68 -4.21 -1.77
CA ALA A 13 -4.88 -4.39 -0.34
C ALA A 13 -3.91 -3.55 0.51
N GLU A 14 -2.63 -3.48 0.11
CA GLU A 14 -1.62 -2.59 0.69
C GLU A 14 -2.05 -1.13 0.56
N THR A 15 -2.53 -0.73 -0.62
CA THR A 15 -3.04 0.63 -0.87
C THR A 15 -4.22 0.95 0.05
N VAL A 16 -5.21 0.04 0.17
CA VAL A 16 -6.37 0.22 1.04
C VAL A 16 -5.96 0.32 2.51
N ALA A 17 -5.07 -0.57 2.98
CA ALA A 17 -4.62 -0.60 4.37
C ALA A 17 -3.79 0.65 4.72
N GLY A 18 -2.84 1.01 3.87
CA GLY A 18 -2.01 2.20 4.03
C GLY A 18 -2.82 3.49 4.01
N ALA A 19 -3.71 3.62 3.03
CA ALA A 19 -4.64 4.73 2.92
C ALA A 19 -5.52 4.86 4.16
N ALA A 20 -6.13 3.75 4.63
CA ALA A 20 -6.96 3.74 5.82
C ALA A 20 -6.17 4.18 7.06
N ALA A 21 -4.95 3.67 7.24
CA ALA A 21 -4.08 4.04 8.36
C ALA A 21 -3.79 5.54 8.38
N LEU A 22 -3.30 6.10 7.27
CA LEU A 22 -2.98 7.52 7.22
C LEU A 22 -4.21 8.42 7.30
N THR A 23 -5.33 8.01 6.71
CA THR A 23 -6.57 8.81 6.75
C THR A 23 -7.16 8.89 8.15
N TRP A 24 -7.24 7.76 8.85
CA TRP A 24 -8.07 7.63 10.06
C TRP A 24 -7.28 7.79 11.36
N ILE A 25 -6.00 7.40 11.39
CA ILE A 25 -5.14 7.56 12.57
C ILE A 25 -4.58 8.98 12.64
N SER A 26 -4.30 9.58 11.49
CA SER A 26 -3.60 10.85 11.49
C SER A 26 -4.50 12.03 11.90
N PRO A 27 -3.89 13.14 12.37
CA PRO A 27 -4.58 14.42 12.60
C PRO A 27 -5.33 15.04 11.42
N LEU A 28 -5.34 14.44 10.22
CA LEU A 28 -6.03 14.97 9.03
C LEU A 28 -7.48 15.37 9.33
N TRP A 29 -8.17 14.64 10.22
CA TRP A 29 -9.54 14.95 10.61
C TRP A 29 -9.74 16.37 11.14
N ASN A 30 -8.71 16.96 11.76
CA ASN A 30 -8.74 18.30 12.32
C ASN A 30 -7.98 19.32 11.46
N GLU A 31 -7.22 18.85 10.47
CA GLU A 31 -6.35 19.70 9.65
C GLU A 31 -6.92 19.95 8.25
N THR A 32 -7.84 19.10 7.76
CA THR A 32 -8.44 19.21 6.42
C THR A 32 -9.96 19.43 6.45
N LYS A 33 -10.52 19.89 5.32
CA LYS A 33 -11.97 20.05 5.16
C LYS A 33 -12.69 18.70 5.10
N ARG A 34 -13.97 18.67 5.50
CA ARG A 34 -14.81 17.46 5.42
C ARG A 34 -14.98 16.91 3.99
N SER A 35 -14.90 17.78 2.98
CA SER A 35 -14.97 17.38 1.57
C SER A 35 -13.80 16.47 1.16
N TYR A 36 -12.63 16.62 1.78
CA TYR A 36 -11.49 15.72 1.58
C TYR A 36 -11.90 14.28 1.90
N PHE A 37 -12.49 14.04 3.08
CA PHE A 37 -12.92 12.69 3.49
C PHE A 37 -14.05 12.14 2.62
N THR A 38 -14.93 13.00 2.13
CA THR A 38 -16.03 12.57 1.24
C THR A 38 -15.48 12.06 -0.09
N LEU A 39 -14.63 12.84 -0.75
CA LEU A 39 -14.06 12.45 -2.03
C LEU A 39 -13.06 11.31 -1.88
N TRP A 40 -12.24 11.35 -0.83
CA TRP A 40 -11.27 10.29 -0.58
C TRP A 40 -11.92 8.93 -0.33
N THR A 41 -12.96 8.87 0.52
CA THR A 41 -13.62 7.59 0.80
C THR A 41 -14.36 7.02 -0.41
N VAL A 42 -14.93 7.87 -1.26
CA VAL A 42 -15.51 7.45 -2.54
C VAL A 42 -14.43 6.88 -3.47
N LEU A 43 -13.34 7.61 -3.68
CA LEU A 43 -12.24 7.18 -4.55
C LEU A 43 -11.57 5.91 -4.02
N ALA A 44 -11.27 5.85 -2.72
CA ALA A 44 -10.64 4.70 -2.11
C ALA A 44 -11.51 3.45 -2.23
N SER A 45 -12.84 3.60 -2.11
CA SER A 45 -13.78 2.49 -2.28
C SER A 45 -13.83 2.00 -3.72
N LEU A 46 -13.98 2.91 -4.68
CA LEU A 46 -14.18 2.58 -6.09
C LEU A 46 -12.89 2.14 -6.79
N LEU A 47 -11.76 2.76 -6.47
CA LEU A 47 -10.50 2.55 -7.18
C LEU A 47 -9.60 1.51 -6.50
N PHE A 48 -9.79 1.26 -5.19
CA PHE A 48 -8.92 0.35 -4.45
C PHE A 48 -9.68 -0.79 -3.77
N ALA A 49 -10.70 -0.51 -2.95
CA ALA A 49 -11.34 -1.55 -2.13
C ALA A 49 -12.16 -2.56 -2.96
N TRP A 50 -13.04 -2.09 -3.85
CA TRP A 50 -13.77 -2.96 -4.76
C TRP A 50 -12.84 -3.70 -5.74
N PRO A 51 -11.89 -3.03 -6.40
CA PRO A 51 -10.89 -3.71 -7.22
C PRO A 51 -10.07 -4.76 -6.44
N ALA A 52 -9.73 -4.52 -5.17
CA ALA A 52 -9.05 -5.51 -4.33
C ALA A 52 -9.91 -6.76 -4.14
N TRP A 53 -11.22 -6.60 -3.88
CA TRP A 53 -12.14 -7.72 -3.80
C TRP A 53 -12.27 -8.48 -5.13
N PHE A 54 -12.40 -7.78 -6.26
CA PHE A 54 -12.44 -8.42 -7.58
C PHE A 54 -11.15 -9.18 -7.88
N ALA A 55 -9.99 -8.60 -7.56
CA ALA A 55 -8.68 -9.21 -7.78
C ALA A 55 -8.49 -10.46 -6.90
N THR A 56 -8.84 -10.38 -5.61
CA THR A 56 -8.79 -11.52 -4.68
C THR A 56 -9.73 -12.64 -5.11
N SER A 57 -10.97 -12.30 -5.51
CA SER A 57 -11.96 -13.25 -6.04
C SER A 57 -11.47 -13.93 -7.32
N SER A 58 -10.83 -13.19 -8.22
CA SER A 58 -10.26 -13.73 -9.47
C SER A 58 -9.01 -14.58 -9.24
N ALA A 59 -8.28 -14.33 -8.15
CA ALA A 59 -7.08 -15.07 -7.77
C ALA A 59 -7.38 -16.26 -6.83
N ALA A 60 -8.65 -16.52 -6.54
CA ALA A 60 -9.07 -17.58 -5.62
C ALA A 60 -8.77 -18.96 -6.21
N VAL A 61 -8.17 -19.83 -5.39
CA VAL A 61 -7.85 -21.21 -5.75
C VAL A 61 -8.85 -22.14 -5.05
N PRO A 62 -9.57 -23.01 -5.78
CA PRO A 62 -10.49 -23.96 -5.15
C PRO A 62 -9.80 -24.82 -4.09
N GLY A 63 -10.40 -24.93 -2.90
CA GLY A 63 -9.86 -25.70 -1.77
C GLY A 63 -8.90 -24.93 -0.85
N ASP A 64 -8.45 -23.72 -1.23
CA ASP A 64 -7.60 -22.87 -0.38
C ASP A 64 -8.45 -22.14 0.69
N SER A 65 -8.40 -22.59 1.94
CA SER A 65 -9.10 -21.94 3.05
C SER A 65 -8.56 -20.54 3.34
N THR A 66 -7.25 -20.33 3.24
CA THR A 66 -6.62 -19.03 3.54
C THR A 66 -6.99 -18.01 2.47
N GLY A 67 -6.92 -18.39 1.20
CA GLY A 67 -7.37 -17.54 0.08
C GLY A 67 -8.84 -17.13 0.16
N ARG A 68 -9.71 -18.01 0.67
CA ARG A 68 -11.11 -17.67 0.94
C ARG A 68 -11.25 -16.59 2.00
N TRP A 69 -10.56 -16.72 3.14
CA TRP A 69 -10.55 -15.68 4.19
C TRP A 69 -10.08 -14.32 3.68
N VAL A 70 -9.04 -14.28 2.85
CA VAL A 70 -8.58 -13.03 2.22
C VAL A 70 -9.70 -12.39 1.39
N THR A 71 -10.40 -13.19 0.57
CA THR A 71 -11.47 -12.71 -0.31
C THR A 71 -12.68 -12.21 0.50
N GLU A 72 -13.06 -12.92 1.56
CA GLU A 72 -14.15 -12.52 2.45
C GLU A 72 -13.82 -11.23 3.20
N LEU A 73 -12.62 -11.11 3.77
CA LEU A 73 -12.19 -9.89 4.45
C LEU A 73 -12.06 -8.70 3.47
N ALA A 74 -11.61 -8.94 2.24
CA ALA A 74 -11.60 -7.92 1.18
C ALA A 74 -13.02 -7.48 0.80
N LEU A 75 -14.01 -8.37 0.83
CA LEU A 75 -15.41 -7.98 0.64
C LEU A 75 -15.88 -7.08 1.78
N VAL A 76 -15.58 -7.47 3.03
CA VAL A 76 -15.93 -6.68 4.22
C VAL A 76 -15.33 -5.28 4.10
N ILE A 77 -14.06 -5.15 3.66
CA ILE A 77 -13.44 -3.82 3.50
C ILE A 77 -14.09 -3.01 2.38
N ALA A 78 -14.45 -3.62 1.25
CA ALA A 78 -15.15 -2.95 0.16
C ALA A 78 -16.53 -2.44 0.60
N VAL A 79 -17.27 -3.24 1.37
CA VAL A 79 -18.56 -2.85 1.94
C VAL A 79 -18.38 -1.74 2.97
N LEU A 80 -17.45 -1.86 3.92
CA LEU A 80 -17.18 -0.81 4.91
C LEU A 80 -16.77 0.51 4.24
N GLY A 81 -15.93 0.47 3.21
CA GLY A 81 -15.56 1.63 2.41
C GLY A 81 -16.78 2.28 1.76
N THR A 82 -17.65 1.46 1.13
CA THR A 82 -18.89 1.94 0.50
C THR A 82 -19.86 2.55 1.50
N VAL A 83 -20.00 1.94 2.68
CA VAL A 83 -20.81 2.48 3.78
C VAL A 83 -20.22 3.81 4.27
N ALA A 84 -18.91 3.88 4.50
CA ALA A 84 -18.25 5.12 4.90
C ALA A 84 -18.48 6.23 3.87
N ALA A 85 -18.25 5.94 2.58
CA ALA A 85 -18.48 6.85 1.47
C ALA A 85 -19.95 7.34 1.44
N GLY A 86 -20.91 6.43 1.53
CA GLY A 86 -22.35 6.76 1.59
C GLY A 86 -22.69 7.66 2.78
N VAL A 87 -22.16 7.36 3.96
CA VAL A 87 -22.37 8.14 5.18
C VAL A 87 -21.76 9.55 5.07
N PHE A 88 -20.59 9.71 4.44
CA PHE A 88 -20.03 11.03 4.13
C PHE A 88 -20.88 11.80 3.12
N LEU A 89 -21.36 11.14 2.07
CA LEU A 89 -22.26 11.74 1.07
C LEU A 89 -23.60 12.19 1.69
N LEU A 90 -24.11 11.43 2.66
CA LEU A 90 -25.28 11.77 3.48
C LEU A 90 -24.99 12.84 4.55
N ARG A 91 -23.81 13.47 4.52
CA ARG A 91 -23.38 14.54 5.43
C ARG A 91 -23.41 14.13 6.91
N ARG A 92 -23.08 12.88 7.22
CA ARG A 92 -22.95 12.34 8.58
C ARG A 92 -21.47 12.04 8.94
N PRO A 93 -20.59 13.06 9.01
CA PRO A 93 -19.14 12.88 9.06
C PRO A 93 -18.65 12.05 10.26
N THR A 94 -19.26 12.22 11.44
CA THR A 94 -18.86 11.48 12.65
C THR A 94 -19.07 9.97 12.49
N VAL A 95 -20.22 9.57 11.93
CA VAL A 95 -20.52 8.16 11.67
C VAL A 95 -19.57 7.62 10.60
N GLY A 96 -19.30 8.41 9.55
CA GLY A 96 -18.37 8.02 8.49
C GLY A 96 -16.95 7.78 9.02
N ARG A 97 -16.51 8.61 9.97
CA ARG A 97 -15.23 8.41 10.66
C ARG A 97 -15.22 7.14 11.51
N ILE A 98 -16.30 6.83 12.23
CA ILE A 98 -16.38 5.59 13.02
C ILE A 98 -16.26 4.38 12.10
N VAL A 99 -16.99 4.36 10.99
CA VAL A 99 -16.90 3.27 10.00
C VAL A 99 -15.48 3.17 9.43
N GLY A 100 -14.83 4.29 9.12
CA GLY A 100 -13.43 4.31 8.67
C GLY A 100 -12.44 3.80 9.72
N LEU A 101 -12.64 4.12 11.00
CA LEU A 101 -11.81 3.59 12.09
C LEU A 101 -12.02 2.08 12.28
N VAL A 102 -13.25 1.59 12.12
CA VAL A 102 -13.57 0.15 12.14
C VAL A 102 -12.98 -0.58 10.94
N SER A 103 -12.83 0.08 9.79
CA SER A 103 -12.21 -0.53 8.61
C SER A 103 -10.72 -0.81 8.83
N LEU A 104 -10.04 -0.06 9.70
CA LEU A 104 -8.60 -0.21 9.95
C LEU A 104 -8.18 -1.60 10.45
N PRO A 105 -8.73 -2.16 11.55
CA PRO A 105 -8.37 -3.50 12.00
C PRO A 105 -8.71 -4.57 10.96
N VAL A 106 -9.77 -4.37 10.17
CA VAL A 106 -10.13 -5.29 9.07
C VAL A 106 -9.08 -5.25 7.96
N SER A 107 -8.63 -4.06 7.54
CA SER A 107 -7.56 -3.93 6.54
C SER A 107 -6.25 -4.57 7.02
N VAL A 108 -5.90 -4.41 8.31
CA VAL A 108 -4.73 -5.07 8.90
C VAL A 108 -4.90 -6.58 8.89
N ALA A 109 -6.10 -7.08 9.20
CA ALA A 109 -6.40 -8.52 9.14
C ALA A 109 -6.28 -9.06 7.71
N VAL A 110 -6.71 -8.32 6.68
CA VAL A 110 -6.51 -8.70 5.26
C VAL A 110 -5.02 -8.92 4.99
N LEU A 111 -4.16 -7.97 5.35
CA LEU A 111 -2.71 -8.11 5.13
C LEU A 111 -2.10 -9.26 5.93
N ALA A 112 -2.54 -9.47 7.19
CA ALA A 112 -2.07 -10.56 8.01
C ALA A 112 -2.42 -11.94 7.40
N VAL A 113 -3.66 -12.11 6.93
CA VAL A 113 -4.08 -13.36 6.27
C VAL A 113 -3.37 -13.50 4.91
N MET A 114 -3.19 -12.42 4.14
CA MET A 114 -2.43 -12.45 2.89
C MET A 114 -0.97 -12.88 3.10
N ALA A 115 -0.34 -12.45 4.20
CA ALA A 115 1.02 -12.89 4.53
C ALA A 115 1.13 -14.41 4.68
N ALA A 116 0.07 -15.08 5.16
CA ALA A 116 0.01 -16.54 5.28
C ALA A 116 -0.17 -17.26 3.92
N THR A 117 -0.49 -16.54 2.84
CA THR A 117 -0.56 -17.11 1.48
C THR A 117 0.79 -17.11 0.76
N GLY A 118 1.80 -16.45 1.33
CA GLY A 118 3.14 -16.33 0.76
C GLY A 118 3.94 -17.64 0.79
N ARG A 119 4.92 -17.76 -0.10
CA ARG A 119 5.88 -18.88 -0.14
C ARG A 119 7.06 -18.71 0.82
N GLN A 120 7.21 -17.52 1.42
CA GLN A 120 8.28 -17.18 2.35
C GLN A 120 7.78 -17.30 3.80
N GLY A 121 8.67 -17.11 4.77
CA GLY A 121 8.28 -17.09 6.18
C GLY A 121 7.25 -16.00 6.46
N TYR A 122 6.21 -16.33 7.24
CA TYR A 122 5.09 -15.43 7.56
C TYR A 122 5.52 -14.04 8.00
N LEU A 123 6.51 -13.95 8.91
CA LEU A 123 6.99 -12.66 9.43
C LEU A 123 7.65 -11.79 8.34
N VAL A 124 8.34 -12.41 7.38
CA VAL A 124 8.97 -11.70 6.26
C VAL A 124 7.89 -11.17 5.32
N SER A 125 6.90 -11.99 4.98
CA SER A 125 5.76 -11.57 4.15
C SER A 125 4.93 -10.49 4.83
N LEU A 126 4.67 -10.61 6.14
CA LEU A 126 3.93 -9.60 6.90
C LEU A 126 4.69 -8.27 6.93
N PHE A 127 6.00 -8.30 7.15
CA PHE A 127 6.84 -7.12 7.11
C PHE A 127 6.82 -6.45 5.73
N GLN A 128 6.94 -7.22 4.65
CA GLN A 128 6.87 -6.71 3.28
C GLN A 128 5.53 -6.05 2.98
N LEU A 129 4.42 -6.70 3.35
CA LEU A 129 3.08 -6.14 3.17
C LEU A 129 2.85 -4.88 4.02
N ALA A 130 3.39 -4.84 5.23
CA ALA A 130 3.31 -3.66 6.08
C ALA A 130 4.15 -2.49 5.52
N ALA A 131 5.34 -2.77 5.00
CA ALA A 131 6.18 -1.77 4.34
C ALA A 131 5.51 -1.24 3.06
N GLY A 132 5.02 -2.13 2.20
CA GLY A 132 4.30 -1.77 0.98
C GLY A 132 3.04 -0.96 1.26
N ALA A 133 2.28 -1.33 2.29
CA ALA A 133 1.14 -0.53 2.75
C ALA A 133 1.55 0.86 3.24
N ALA A 134 2.64 0.98 4.01
CA ALA A 134 3.14 2.28 4.46
C ALA A 134 3.59 3.16 3.27
N PHE A 135 4.31 2.57 2.30
CA PHE A 135 4.77 3.25 1.10
C PHE A 135 3.60 3.71 0.21
N LEU A 136 2.74 2.78 -0.21
CA LEU A 136 1.61 3.07 -1.09
C LEU A 136 0.61 4.00 -0.41
N GLY A 137 0.34 3.80 0.88
CA GLY A 137 -0.47 4.71 1.68
C GLY A 137 0.09 6.13 1.65
N ALA A 138 1.38 6.32 1.95
CA ALA A 138 2.01 7.64 1.99
C ALA A 138 2.05 8.31 0.61
N ALA A 139 2.32 7.54 -0.45
CA ALA A 139 2.32 8.02 -1.83
C ALA A 139 0.93 8.53 -2.24
N TYR A 140 -0.11 7.72 -2.03
CA TYR A 140 -1.47 8.07 -2.41
C TYR A 140 -2.07 9.19 -1.54
N ASP A 141 -1.81 9.18 -0.22
CA ASP A 141 -2.22 10.27 0.67
C ASP A 141 -1.54 11.59 0.28
N GLY A 142 -0.24 11.57 0.00
CA GLY A 142 0.51 12.73 -0.48
C GLY A 142 -0.02 13.26 -1.83
N LEU A 143 -0.27 12.36 -2.79
CA LEU A 143 -0.82 12.71 -4.10
C LEU A 143 -2.20 13.38 -3.96
N PHE A 144 -3.08 12.79 -3.15
CA PHE A 144 -4.43 13.30 -2.97
C PHE A 144 -4.45 14.61 -2.16
N LEU A 145 -3.62 14.73 -1.12
CA LEU A 145 -3.42 15.98 -0.37
C LEU A 145 -2.92 17.11 -1.27
N GLY A 146 -2.05 16.81 -2.25
CA GLY A 146 -1.55 17.79 -3.21
C GLY A 146 -2.66 18.57 -3.91
N HIS A 147 -3.76 17.92 -4.30
CA HIS A 147 -4.92 18.58 -4.90
C HIS A 147 -5.59 19.58 -3.94
N TRP A 148 -5.66 19.26 -2.64
CA TRP A 148 -6.23 20.17 -1.64
C TRP A 148 -5.32 21.35 -1.32
N TYR A 149 -4.00 21.23 -1.45
CA TYR A 149 -3.11 22.39 -1.34
C TYR A 149 -3.32 23.41 -2.45
N LEU A 150 -3.70 22.96 -3.66
CA LEU A 150 -3.98 23.85 -4.78
C LEU A 150 -5.33 24.57 -4.64
N THR A 151 -6.31 23.91 -4.01
CA THR A 151 -7.68 24.42 -3.89
C THR A 151 -7.99 25.06 -2.55
N ASP A 152 -7.21 24.78 -1.50
CA ASP A 152 -7.39 25.29 -0.14
C ASP A 152 -6.17 26.07 0.37
N ARG A 153 -6.23 27.41 0.25
CA ARG A 153 -5.15 28.31 0.69
C ARG A 153 -4.91 28.32 2.21
N LYS A 154 -5.82 27.75 3.02
CA LYS A 154 -5.70 27.74 4.49
C LYS A 154 -4.97 26.50 5.03
N LEU A 155 -4.65 25.52 4.18
CA LEU A 155 -4.02 24.29 4.61
C LEU A 155 -2.55 24.52 4.99
N THR A 156 -2.19 24.26 6.25
CA THR A 156 -0.79 24.37 6.70
C THR A 156 0.08 23.31 6.03
N ARG A 157 1.41 23.45 6.02
CA ARG A 157 2.34 22.45 5.43
C ARG A 157 2.51 21.17 6.27
N ARG A 158 1.87 21.05 7.44
CA ARG A 158 2.06 19.91 8.35
C ARG A 158 1.56 18.57 7.79
N PRO A 159 0.34 18.46 7.18
CA PRO A 159 -0.11 17.23 6.52
C PRO A 159 0.89 16.70 5.50
N ILE A 160 1.29 17.53 4.53
CA ILE A 160 2.19 17.08 3.46
C ILE A 160 3.56 16.72 3.99
N GLY A 161 4.10 17.45 4.97
CA GLY A 161 5.37 17.09 5.61
C GLY A 161 5.34 15.71 6.28
N ARG A 162 4.21 15.33 6.90
CA ARG A 162 4.04 14.00 7.51
C ARG A 162 3.94 12.91 6.44
N ALA A 163 3.18 13.13 5.37
CA ALA A 163 3.09 12.18 4.26
C ALA A 163 4.47 12.00 3.58
N THR A 164 5.20 13.09 3.33
CA THR A 164 6.57 13.05 2.78
C THR A 164 7.52 12.29 3.70
N LEU A 165 7.49 12.54 5.01
CA LEU A 165 8.34 11.82 5.95
C LEU A 165 8.03 10.32 5.97
N MET A 166 6.75 9.96 6.00
CA MET A 166 6.32 8.55 5.93
C MET A 166 6.78 7.89 4.64
N LEU A 167 6.65 8.58 3.50
CA LEU A 167 7.12 8.10 2.21
C LEU A 167 8.64 7.87 2.22
N ILE A 168 9.43 8.81 2.74
CA ILE A 168 10.89 8.68 2.86
C ILE A 168 11.25 7.48 3.74
N VAL A 169 10.66 7.39 4.93
CA VAL A 169 10.94 6.29 5.87
C VAL A 169 10.58 4.95 5.26
N ALA A 170 9.38 4.82 4.68
CA ALA A 170 8.94 3.58 4.03
C ALA A 170 9.88 3.20 2.87
N SER A 171 10.25 4.16 2.02
CA SER A 171 11.18 3.93 0.90
C SER A 171 12.55 3.44 1.38
N VAL A 172 13.11 4.07 2.43
CA VAL A 172 14.41 3.68 2.99
C VAL A 172 14.35 2.27 3.57
N VAL A 173 13.28 1.95 4.31
CA VAL A 173 13.07 0.63 4.90
C VAL A 173 12.94 -0.44 3.80
N GLU A 174 12.16 -0.18 2.76
CA GLU A 174 12.00 -1.07 1.62
C GLU A 174 13.31 -1.28 0.85
N MET A 175 14.05 -0.21 0.57
CA MET A 175 15.35 -0.29 -0.09
C MET A 175 16.33 -1.13 0.73
N ALA A 176 16.39 -0.94 2.05
CA ALA A 176 17.25 -1.72 2.94
C ALA A 176 16.82 -3.20 2.95
N ALA A 177 15.52 -3.47 3.05
CA ALA A 177 14.98 -4.83 3.06
C ALA A 177 15.22 -5.57 1.73
N ALA A 178 14.99 -4.91 0.60
CA ALA A 178 15.25 -5.45 -0.73
C ALA A 178 16.75 -5.76 -0.92
N THR A 179 17.62 -4.83 -0.51
CA THR A 179 19.08 -5.03 -0.57
C THR A 179 19.52 -6.21 0.29
N LEU A 180 19.02 -6.31 1.52
CA LEU A 180 19.32 -7.42 2.43
C LEU A 180 18.83 -8.76 1.85
N LEU A 181 17.62 -8.80 1.29
CA LEU A 181 17.08 -10.01 0.66
C LEU A 181 17.96 -10.46 -0.52
N ILE A 182 18.36 -9.53 -1.39
CA ILE A 182 19.27 -9.83 -2.50
C ILE A 182 20.59 -10.38 -1.97
N ALA A 183 21.19 -9.75 -0.95
CA ALA A 183 22.44 -10.23 -0.37
C ALA A 183 22.32 -11.66 0.21
N ILE A 184 21.21 -11.97 0.88
CA ILE A 184 20.93 -13.33 1.40
C ILE A 184 20.78 -14.33 0.26
N VAL A 185 20.01 -13.99 -0.79
CA VAL A 185 19.79 -14.87 -1.94
C VAL A 185 21.10 -15.14 -2.68
N VAL A 186 21.92 -14.11 -2.92
CA VAL A 186 23.24 -14.24 -3.53
C VAL A 186 24.13 -15.15 -2.68
N ARG A 187 24.19 -14.93 -1.36
CA ARG A 187 24.99 -15.76 -0.45
C ARG A 187 24.51 -17.22 -0.42
N ALA A 188 23.21 -17.46 -0.53
CA ALA A 188 22.64 -18.80 -0.60
C ALA A 188 22.93 -19.47 -1.95
N ALA A 189 22.86 -18.73 -3.06
CA ALA A 189 23.20 -19.21 -4.40
C ALA A 189 24.67 -19.62 -4.50
N LEU A 190 25.59 -18.81 -3.94
CA LEU A 190 27.02 -19.14 -3.88
C LEU A 190 27.34 -20.41 -3.05
N ARG A 191 26.37 -20.94 -2.30
CA ARG A 191 26.50 -22.18 -1.52
C ARG A 191 25.85 -23.40 -2.17
N GLY A 192 25.19 -23.28 -3.33
CA GLY A 192 24.49 -24.39 -4.00
C GLY A 192 24.88 -24.54 -5.48
N GLU A 193 24.76 -25.75 -6.03
CA GLU A 193 25.16 -26.09 -7.42
C GLU A 193 24.13 -25.69 -8.52
N ARG A 194 23.07 -24.95 -8.20
CA ARG A 194 21.92 -24.75 -9.12
C ARG A 194 22.02 -23.47 -9.96
N ALA A 195 22.43 -23.61 -11.22
CA ALA A 195 22.54 -22.53 -12.23
C ALA A 195 21.27 -21.66 -12.43
N ALA A 196 20.07 -22.15 -12.11
CA ALA A 196 18.84 -21.37 -12.20
C ALA A 196 18.75 -20.21 -11.19
N ALA A 197 19.47 -20.29 -10.06
CA ALA A 197 19.55 -19.21 -9.07
C ALA A 197 20.45 -18.05 -9.56
N GLU A 198 21.46 -18.36 -10.37
CA GLU A 198 22.43 -17.39 -10.90
C GLU A 198 21.78 -16.44 -11.91
N GLN A 199 20.90 -16.95 -12.77
CA GLN A 199 20.18 -16.15 -13.77
C GLN A 199 19.14 -15.21 -13.15
N SER A 200 18.45 -15.65 -12.09
CA SER A 200 17.57 -14.77 -11.32
C SER A 200 18.36 -13.71 -10.55
N ALA A 201 19.52 -14.06 -9.98
CA ALA A 201 20.37 -13.11 -9.26
C ALA A 201 20.94 -12.04 -10.20
N THR A 202 21.41 -12.41 -11.39
CA THR A 202 21.87 -11.43 -12.41
C THR A 202 20.74 -10.52 -12.87
N GLY A 203 19.51 -11.02 -13.01
CA GLY A 203 18.33 -10.18 -13.27
C GLY A 203 18.13 -9.06 -12.23
N PHE A 204 18.32 -9.36 -10.94
CA PHE A 204 18.24 -8.35 -9.88
C PHE A 204 19.40 -7.35 -9.92
N TYR A 205 20.61 -7.77 -10.28
CA TYR A 205 21.73 -6.84 -10.48
C TYR A 205 21.47 -5.85 -11.63
N TYR A 206 20.91 -6.30 -12.75
CA TYR A 206 20.51 -5.40 -13.83
C TYR A 206 19.46 -4.39 -13.38
N LEU A 207 18.43 -4.83 -12.63
CA LEU A 207 17.40 -3.93 -12.10
C LEU A 207 18.00 -2.88 -11.15
N ALA A 208 18.94 -3.27 -10.28
CA ALA A 208 19.61 -2.37 -9.37
C ALA A 208 20.42 -1.29 -10.12
N VAL A 209 21.18 -1.68 -11.15
CA VAL A 209 21.95 -0.75 -11.98
C VAL A 209 21.04 0.25 -12.69
N VAL A 210 19.96 -0.22 -13.32
CA VAL A 210 19.03 0.64 -14.06
C VAL A 210 18.33 1.62 -13.10
N THR A 211 17.90 1.15 -11.93
CA THR A 211 17.22 2.00 -10.93
C THR A 211 18.16 3.05 -10.34
N ALA A 212 19.39 2.66 -10.00
CA ALA A 212 20.41 3.59 -9.48
C ALA A 212 20.80 4.65 -10.52
N PHE A 213 21.00 4.26 -11.77
CA PHE A 213 21.28 5.19 -12.87
C PHE A 213 20.11 6.16 -13.11
N THR A 214 18.87 5.66 -13.07
CA THR A 214 17.67 6.51 -13.22
C THR A 214 17.57 7.54 -12.10
N ALA A 215 17.84 7.14 -10.85
CA ALA A 215 17.88 8.04 -9.70
C ALA A 215 18.97 9.12 -9.84
N GLU A 216 20.17 8.74 -10.29
CA GLU A 216 21.28 9.66 -10.51
C GLU A 216 20.95 10.72 -11.58
N ILE A 217 20.32 10.30 -12.68
CA ILE A 217 19.83 11.24 -13.71
C ILE A 217 18.78 12.18 -13.12
N ALA A 218 17.80 11.66 -12.39
CA ALA A 218 16.72 12.47 -11.82
C ALA A 218 17.23 13.57 -10.88
N VAL A 219 18.27 13.29 -10.09
CA VAL A 219 18.91 14.26 -9.20
C VAL A 219 19.72 15.30 -9.98
N ARG A 220 20.47 14.89 -11.01
CA ARG A 220 21.38 15.79 -11.74
C ARG A 220 20.70 16.65 -12.80
N THR A 221 19.53 16.25 -13.29
CA THR A 221 18.82 16.97 -14.37
C THR A 221 17.99 18.17 -13.90
N ARG A 222 18.17 18.66 -12.65
CA ARG A 222 17.48 19.86 -12.10
C ARG A 222 15.94 19.78 -12.22
N PHE A 223 15.34 18.62 -11.93
CA PHE A 223 13.88 18.51 -11.81
C PHE A 223 13.29 19.12 -10.53
N LEU A 224 14.12 19.37 -9.51
CA LEU A 224 13.71 20.06 -8.29
C LEU A 224 14.28 21.49 -8.31
N PRO A 225 13.44 22.54 -8.15
CA PRO A 225 13.96 23.90 -7.97
C PRO A 225 14.71 23.97 -6.65
N GLY A 226 15.95 24.48 -6.72
CA GLY A 226 16.75 24.87 -5.54
C GLY A 226 16.22 26.14 -4.90
#